data_AF-A0A8X6TAT7-F1
#
_entry.id   AF-A0A8X6TAT7-F1
#
_cell.length_a   1.000
_cell.length_b   1.000
_cell.length_c   1.000
_cell.angle_alpha   90.00
_cell.angle_beta   90.00
_cell.angle_gamma   90.00
#
_symmetry.space_group_name_H-M   'P 1'
#
loop_
_entity.id
_entity.type
_entity.pdbx_description
1 polymer ?
#
loop_
_entity_poly.entity_id
_entity_poly.type
_entity_poly.pdbx_seq_one_letter_code
_entity_poly.pdbx_strand_id
1 'polypeptide(L)'
;MFPSVRIITELSQSSNMRFMQFRANDTYALHLSKMEKSERERGSHISYMFRLPFAAGSVFSASMLDTLLYQAFVKEYMITFVRLLLGIDQAPGSGFLSS
;
A
#
# COMPACT_ATOMS: atom_id res chain seq x y z
N MET A 1 5.73 -25.37 5.05
CA MET A 1 5.40 -24.00 5.52
C MET A 1 3.91 -23.75 5.35
N PHE A 2 3.29 -22.92 6.19
CA PHE A 2 1.84 -22.78 6.35
C PHE A 2 1.19 -21.91 5.25
N PRO A 3 0.55 -22.48 4.21
CA PRO A 3 -0.02 -21.70 3.11
C PRO A 3 -1.30 -20.94 3.48
N SER A 4 -2.01 -21.39 4.53
CA SER A 4 -3.28 -20.81 4.97
C SER A 4 -3.11 -19.62 5.91
N VAL A 5 -1.88 -19.33 6.35
CA VAL A 5 -1.60 -18.21 7.26
C VAL A 5 -1.51 -16.93 6.45
N ARG A 6 -2.33 -15.93 6.81
CA ARG A 6 -2.24 -14.57 6.27
C ARG A 6 -1.22 -13.78 7.07
N ILE A 7 -0.23 -13.23 6.39
CA ILE A 7 0.87 -12.46 6.98
C ILE A 7 0.80 -11.03 6.43
N ILE A 8 0.94 -10.06 7.34
CA ILE A 8 1.18 -8.66 7.00
C ILE A 8 2.64 -8.35 7.36
N THR A 9 3.39 -7.79 6.41
CA THR A 9 4.81 -7.49 6.58
C THR A 9 5.06 -6.00 6.40
N GLU A 10 5.68 -5.39 7.41
CA GLU A 10 6.21 -4.03 7.31
C GLU A 10 7.59 -4.08 6.62
N LEU A 11 7.83 -3.13 5.72
CA LEU A 11 9.10 -2.96 5.03
C LEU A 11 9.61 -1.53 5.19
N SER A 12 10.86 -1.39 5.64
CA SER A 12 11.51 -0.09 5.69
C SER A 12 11.73 0.50 4.28
N GLN A 13 12.04 -0.34 3.28
CA GLN A 13 12.18 0.07 1.89
C GLN A 13 11.07 -0.55 1.03
N SER A 14 10.20 0.29 0.46
CA SER A 14 9.10 -0.14 -0.42
C SER A 14 9.59 -0.89 -1.68
N SER A 15 10.83 -0.64 -2.12
CA SER A 15 11.48 -1.36 -3.22
C SER A 15 11.58 -2.87 -2.96
N ASN A 16 11.74 -3.31 -1.71
CA ASN A 16 11.92 -4.72 -1.32
C ASN A 16 10.65 -5.56 -1.44
N MET A 17 9.50 -4.94 -1.60
CA MET A 17 8.22 -5.62 -1.76
C MET A 17 8.20 -6.64 -2.92
N ARG A 18 9.06 -6.45 -3.93
CA ARG A 18 9.22 -7.40 -5.05
C ARG A 18 9.71 -8.79 -4.63
N PHE A 19 10.28 -8.92 -3.43
CA PHE A 19 10.79 -10.18 -2.91
C PHE A 19 9.77 -10.94 -2.04
N MET A 20 8.64 -10.30 -1.71
CA MET A 20 7.61 -10.90 -0.88
C MET A 20 6.76 -11.88 -1.70
N GLN A 21 6.40 -13.01 -1.09
CA GLN A 21 5.52 -14.03 -1.68
C GLN A 21 6.00 -14.56 -3.05
N PHE A 22 7.32 -14.69 -3.23
CA PHE A 22 7.91 -15.17 -4.47
C PHE A 22 7.42 -16.58 -4.85
N ARG A 23 7.17 -16.76 -6.14
CA ARG A 23 6.86 -18.05 -6.78
C ARG A 23 7.71 -18.18 -8.03
N ALA A 24 8.36 -19.33 -8.21
CA ALA A 24 9.31 -19.55 -9.30
C ALA A 24 8.68 -19.48 -10.70
N ASN A 25 7.41 -19.88 -10.85
CA ASN A 25 6.70 -19.90 -12.13
C ASN A 25 5.40 -19.12 -12.04
N ASP A 26 5.50 -17.79 -11.98
CA ASP A 26 4.35 -16.89 -11.92
C ASP A 26 4.34 -15.94 -13.13
N THR A 27 3.62 -16.36 -14.18
CA THR A 27 3.47 -15.58 -15.41
C THR A 27 2.68 -14.29 -15.19
N TYR A 28 1.76 -14.27 -14.23
CA TYR A 28 0.96 -13.10 -13.90
C TYR A 28 1.80 -12.04 -13.19
N ALA A 29 2.60 -12.44 -12.21
CA ALA A 29 3.56 -11.56 -11.55
C ALA A 29 4.56 -10.96 -12.55
N LEU A 30 5.03 -11.74 -13.54
CA LEU A 30 5.89 -11.23 -14.60
C LEU A 30 5.19 -10.18 -15.48
N HIS A 31 3.94 -10.42 -15.86
CA HIS A 31 3.16 -9.45 -16.65
C HIS A 31 2.97 -8.13 -15.88
N LEU A 32 2.60 -8.20 -14.60
CA LEU A 32 2.44 -7.03 -13.75
C LEU A 32 3.76 -6.26 -13.54
N SER A 33 4.89 -6.96 -13.43
CA SER A 33 6.21 -6.33 -13.33
C SER A 33 6.56 -5.50 -14.59
N LYS A 34 6.18 -5.99 -15.78
CA LYS A 34 6.32 -5.20 -17.02
C LYS A 34 5.43 -3.97 -17.02
N MET A 35 4.20 -4.09 -16.53
CA MET A 35 3.27 -2.97 -16.39
C MET A 35 3.77 -1.93 -15.38
N GLU A 36 4.25 -2.36 -14.21
CA GLU A 36 4.91 -1.48 -13.23
C GLU A 36 6.03 -0.68 -13.88
N LYS A 37 6.90 -1.36 -14.64
CA LYS A 37 8.03 -0.71 -15.31
C LYS A 37 7.55 0.34 -16.32
N SER A 38 6.57 0.00 -17.15
CA SER A 38 6.01 0.93 -18.13
C SER A 38 5.38 2.15 -17.48
N GLU A 39 4.60 1.96 -16.41
CA GLU A 39 3.96 3.08 -15.70
C GLU A 39 4.98 3.97 -14.97
N ARG A 40 6.06 3.37 -14.45
CA ARG A 40 7.18 4.13 -13.90
C ARG A 40 7.88 4.98 -14.97
N GLU A 41 8.10 4.43 -16.16
CA GLU A 41 8.69 5.17 -17.30
C GLU A 41 7.79 6.32 -17.76
N ARG A 42 6.47 6.19 -17.59
CA ARG A 42 5.49 7.26 -17.83
C ARG A 42 5.43 8.32 -16.72
N GLY A 43 6.23 8.16 -15.65
CA GLY A 43 6.30 9.11 -14.54
C GLY A 43 5.31 8.83 -13.41
N SER A 44 4.70 7.65 -13.33
CA SER A 44 3.77 7.31 -12.25
C SER A 44 4.50 7.19 -10.91
N HIS A 45 4.00 7.91 -9.90
CA HIS A 45 4.50 7.85 -8.52
C HIS A 45 3.93 6.67 -7.72
N ILE A 46 2.97 5.95 -8.29
CA ILE A 46 2.24 4.83 -7.65
C ILE A 46 2.38 3.53 -8.45
N SER A 47 3.42 3.40 -9.28
CA SER A 47 3.67 2.21 -10.10
C SER A 47 3.75 0.92 -9.28
N TYR A 48 4.14 1.01 -7.99
CA TYR A 48 4.18 -0.13 -7.06
C TYR A 48 2.78 -0.72 -6.76
N MET A 49 1.68 -0.05 -7.11
CA MET A 49 0.32 -0.58 -6.96
C MET A 49 0.10 -1.88 -7.74
N PHE A 50 0.85 -2.10 -8.82
CA PHE A 50 0.78 -3.33 -9.62
C PHE A 50 1.51 -4.52 -8.96
N ARG A 51 2.17 -4.32 -7.81
CA ARG A 51 2.81 -5.42 -7.09
C ARG A 51 1.77 -6.23 -6.31
N LEU A 52 1.72 -7.53 -6.57
CA LEU A 52 0.80 -8.45 -5.90
C LEU A 52 0.82 -8.36 -4.37
N PRO A 53 2.00 -8.30 -3.69
CA PRO A 53 2.02 -8.24 -2.23
C PRO A 53 1.38 -6.96 -1.66
N PHE A 54 1.46 -5.85 -2.38
CA PHE A 54 0.78 -4.60 -2.03
C PHE A 54 -0.73 -4.70 -2.23
N ALA A 55 -1.16 -5.10 -3.44
CA ALA A 55 -2.57 -5.19 -3.78
C ALA A 55 -3.33 -6.19 -2.89
N ALA A 56 -2.65 -7.23 -2.42
CA ALA A 56 -3.19 -8.20 -1.47
C ALA A 56 -3.31 -7.69 -0.02
N GLY A 57 -2.80 -6.49 0.29
CA GLY A 57 -2.75 -5.95 1.66
C GLY A 57 -1.75 -6.67 2.58
N SER A 58 -0.85 -7.47 2.02
CA SER A 58 0.12 -8.27 2.78
C SER A 58 1.43 -7.54 3.08
N VAL A 59 1.64 -6.37 2.46
CA VAL A 59 2.84 -5.56 2.65
C VAL A 59 2.46 -4.10 2.84
N PHE A 60 3.14 -3.45 3.78
CA PHE A 60 3.02 -2.03 4.05
C PHE A 60 4.40 -1.40 4.30
N SER A 61 4.58 -0.12 3.99
CA SER A 61 5.79 0.63 4.34
C SER A 61 5.38 1.99 4.90
N ALA A 62 6.03 2.43 5.99
CA ALA A 62 5.76 3.73 6.59
C ALA A 62 5.92 4.88 5.57
N SER A 63 6.90 4.76 4.67
CA SER A 63 7.16 5.75 3.60
C SER A 63 5.96 6.03 2.67
N MET A 64 4.98 5.11 2.61
CA MET A 64 3.77 5.32 1.82
C MET A 64 2.89 6.44 2.37
N LEU A 65 2.98 6.70 3.68
CA LEU A 65 2.25 7.77 4.35
C LEU A 65 2.93 9.13 4.21
N ASP A 66 4.18 9.20 3.76
CA ASP A 66 4.90 10.48 3.64
C ASP A 66 4.18 11.44 2.67
N THR A 67 3.56 10.89 1.62
CA THR A 67 2.73 11.64 0.67
C THR A 67 1.54 12.33 1.32
N LEU A 68 1.01 11.78 2.43
CA LEU A 68 -0.09 12.35 3.17
C LEU A 68 0.30 13.68 3.80
N LEU A 69 1.51 13.78 4.36
CA LEU A 69 1.99 15.04 4.96
C LEU A 69 2.13 16.14 3.91
N TYR A 70 2.64 15.80 2.71
CA TYR A 70 2.70 16.74 1.60
C TYR A 70 1.30 17.16 1.13
N GLN A 71 0.33 16.24 1.12
CA GLN A 71 -1.05 16.56 0.75
C GLN A 71 -1.77 17.41 1.80
N ALA A 72 -1.45 17.24 3.08
CA ALA A 72 -2.05 17.98 4.19
C ALA A 72 -1.75 19.49 4.11
N PHE A 73 -0.65 19.89 3.45
CA PHE A 73 -0.35 21.30 3.19
C PHE A 73 -1.46 22.01 2.39
N VAL A 74 -2.03 21.34 1.39
CA VAL A 74 -3.13 21.89 0.57
C VAL A 74 -4.49 21.58 1.18
N LYS A 75 -4.60 20.46 1.90
CA LYS A 75 -5.85 19.94 2.43
C LYS A 75 -5.73 19.72 3.93
N GLU A 76 -6.04 20.76 4.70
CA GLU A 76 -5.93 20.76 6.17
C GLU A 76 -6.73 19.64 6.84
N TYR A 77 -7.83 19.19 6.21
CA TYR A 77 -8.68 18.12 6.70
C TYR A 77 -8.08 16.70 6.55
N MET A 78 -7.00 16.51 5.79
CA MET A 78 -6.50 15.16 5.46
C MET A 78 -6.07 14.37 6.68
N ILE A 79 -5.35 15.00 7.61
CA ILE A 79 -4.87 14.33 8.83
C ILE A 79 -6.05 13.90 9.69
N THR A 80 -6.98 14.83 9.96
CA THR A 80 -8.18 14.56 10.77
C THR A 80 -9.04 13.46 10.15
N PHE A 81 -9.25 13.52 8.84
CA PHE A 81 -10.05 12.53 8.13
C PHE A 81 -9.45 11.12 8.22
N VAL A 82 -8.13 10.98 8.01
CA VAL A 82 -7.45 9.68 8.10
C VAL A 82 -7.45 9.15 9.52
N ARG A 83 -7.32 10.01 10.55
CA ARG A 83 -7.40 9.61 11.95
C ARG A 83 -8.79 9.10 12.33
N LEU A 84 -9.86 9.72 11.81
CA LEU A 84 -11.23 9.21 11.96
C LEU A 84 -11.41 7.86 11.26
N LEU A 85 -10.92 7.70 10.03
CA LEU A 85 -11.00 6.43 9.29
C LEU A 85 -10.27 5.29 9.99
N LEU A 86 -9.08 5.55 10.54
CA LEU A 86 -8.31 4.58 11.32
C LEU A 86 -8.87 4.36 12.73
N GLY A 87 -9.87 5.14 13.13
CA GLY A 87 -10.49 5.09 14.45
C GLY A 87 -9.61 5.61 15.59
N ILE A 88 -8.53 6.32 15.27
CA ILE A 88 -7.62 6.96 16.24
C ILE A 88 -8.36 8.09 16.97
N ASP A 89 -9.09 8.91 16.21
CA ASP A 89 -9.99 9.92 16.76
C ASP A 89 -11.44 9.45 16.58
N GLN A 90 -12.34 9.92 17.45
CA GLN A 90 -13.77 9.67 17.37
C GLN A 90 -14.52 10.97 17.64
N ALA A 91 -15.61 11.21 16.90
CA ALA A 91 -16.45 12.39 17.07
C ALA A 91 -17.93 11.99 17.11
N PRO A 92 -18.81 12.72 17.81
CA PRO A 92 -20.25 12.48 17.74
C PRO A 92 -20.73 12.47 16.28
N GLY A 93 -21.31 11.36 15.84
CA GLY A 93 -21.74 11.17 14.44
C GLY A 93 -20.67 10.61 13.47
N SER A 94 -19.48 10.22 13.95
CA SER A 94 -18.50 9.51 13.11
C SER A 94 -18.85 8.03 12.92
N GLY A 95 -18.44 7.45 11.79
CA GLY A 95 -18.53 6.02 11.50
C GLY A 95 -17.21 5.28 11.75
N PHE A 96 -17.21 3.97 11.53
CA PHE A 96 -16.02 3.11 11.62
C PHE A 96 -15.91 2.19 10.40
N LEU A 97 -14.69 1.72 10.11
CA LEU A 97 -14.45 0.72 9.07
C LEU A 97 -14.84 -0.68 9.57
N SER A 98 -15.59 -1.42 8.76
CA SER A 98 -16.03 -2.80 9.03
C SER A 98 -15.72 -3.68 7.81
N SER A 99 -15.59 -5.00 8.03
CA SER A 99 -15.22 -6.01 7.02
C SER A 99 -16.38 -6.92 6.66
#